data_AF-A0A1H3PI14-F1
#
_entry.id   AF-A0A1H3PI14-F1
#
_cell.length_a   1.000
_cell.length_b   1.000
_cell.length_c   1.000
_cell.angle_alpha   90.00
_cell.angle_beta   90.00
_cell.angle_gamma   90.00
#
_symmetry.space_group_name_H-M   'P 1'
#
loop_
_entity.id
_entity.type
_entity.pdbx_description
1 polymer ?
#
loop_
_entity_poly.entity_id
_entity_poly.type
_entity_poly.pdbx_seq_one_letter_code
_entity_poly.pdbx_strand_id
1 'polypeptide(L)'
;MRQLEMVISAENKKAVKNRTSKRLIKVNYLLSEDGREVELYSVVSKGMLQSIQVVAGNDEIAYLEECKYDKDCYNIGFYCIKEFMNSMGEFEVTGIPTEYYDYDEECRCCTGNLVIKFFSKPMTFEELLSWERNRQTRLKQDEGNILQDYCLKKFEWNKEMIIWTKEYGSNSLKNLSNTTSQADILYIYERAQRELPGFEIIPREWFEYKVLNTGAINIPNIDAIEAEIQEYRKQGYDASIKNLINDEEDKPISVIFIENYLGKNTLMKRIDELI
;
A
#
# COMPACT_ATOMS: atom_id res chain seq x y z
N MET A 1 -36.01 15.64 -23.63
CA MET A 1 -34.54 15.52 -23.68
C MET A 1 -33.96 16.06 -25.01
N ARG A 2 -34.10 17.36 -25.30
CA ARG A 2 -33.56 17.96 -26.56
C ARG A 2 -33.01 19.39 -26.41
N GLN A 3 -32.70 19.81 -25.17
CA GLN A 3 -32.13 21.15 -24.89
C GLN A 3 -30.75 21.12 -24.23
N LEU A 4 -30.18 19.93 -23.96
CA LEU A 4 -28.85 19.79 -23.34
C LEU A 4 -27.70 19.63 -24.34
N GLU A 5 -27.97 19.40 -25.63
CA GLU A 5 -26.92 19.14 -26.63
C GLU A 5 -26.36 20.42 -27.30
N MET A 6 -26.98 21.58 -27.09
CA MET A 6 -26.59 22.81 -27.80
C MET A 6 -25.63 23.73 -27.03
N VAL A 7 -25.47 23.54 -25.72
CA VAL A 7 -24.58 24.38 -24.90
C VAL A 7 -23.12 23.90 -24.94
N ILE A 8 -22.89 22.61 -25.20
CA ILE A 8 -21.53 22.02 -25.26
C ILE A 8 -20.78 22.42 -26.56
N SER A 9 -21.47 22.90 -27.59
CA SER A 9 -20.82 23.27 -28.86
C SER A 9 -20.25 24.70 -28.90
N ALA A 10 -20.67 25.58 -27.98
CA ALA A 10 -20.25 26.98 -27.97
C ALA A 10 -19.06 27.28 -27.03
N GLU A 11 -18.86 26.49 -25.98
CA GLU A 11 -17.70 26.64 -25.08
C GLU A 11 -16.42 25.98 -25.64
N ASN A 12 -16.55 25.08 -26.62
CA ASN A 12 -15.40 24.44 -27.29
C ASN A 12 -14.72 25.30 -28.38
N LYS A 13 -15.02 26.61 -28.47
CA LYS A 13 -14.39 27.54 -29.43
C LYS A 13 -13.53 28.65 -28.81
N LYS A 14 -13.14 28.54 -27.54
CA LYS A 14 -12.12 29.42 -26.94
C LYS A 14 -11.15 28.66 -26.04
N ALA A 15 -10.25 27.91 -26.66
CA ALA A 15 -8.83 27.85 -26.30
C ALA A 15 -8.16 26.68 -27.04
N VAL A 16 -7.98 26.80 -28.35
CA VAL A 16 -6.78 26.22 -28.97
C VAL A 16 -5.62 27.12 -28.51
N LYS A 17 -5.25 27.03 -27.22
CA LYS A 17 -4.05 27.67 -26.69
C LYS A 17 -2.87 26.98 -27.38
N ASN A 18 -2.06 27.77 -28.09
CA ASN A 18 -0.79 27.41 -28.71
C ASN A 18 -0.18 26.10 -28.17
N ARG A 19 -0.38 24.98 -28.88
CA ARG A 19 0.34 23.73 -28.63
C ARG A 19 1.84 23.82 -28.96
N THR A 20 2.30 24.97 -29.44
CA THR A 20 3.68 25.26 -29.87
C THR A 20 4.49 26.13 -28.90
N SER A 21 3.93 26.54 -27.76
CA SER A 21 4.70 27.36 -26.80
C SER A 21 5.75 26.51 -26.08
N LYS A 22 7.02 26.68 -26.45
CA LYS A 22 8.13 26.16 -25.66
C LYS A 22 8.40 27.08 -24.46
N ARG A 23 8.86 26.50 -23.34
CA ARG A 23 9.20 27.24 -22.13
C ARG A 23 10.55 26.76 -21.60
N LEU A 24 11.31 27.68 -21.02
CA LEU A 24 12.53 27.34 -20.30
C LEU A 24 12.13 26.74 -18.96
N ILE A 25 12.57 25.52 -18.69
CA ILE A 25 12.33 24.79 -17.45
C ILE A 25 13.65 24.36 -16.82
N LYS A 26 13.63 24.09 -15.52
CA LYS A 26 14.72 23.49 -14.75
C LYS A 26 14.35 22.05 -14.41
N VAL A 27 15.26 21.11 -14.68
CA VAL A 27 15.11 19.71 -14.31
C VAL A 27 16.21 19.31 -13.36
N ASN A 28 15.85 18.76 -12.21
CA ASN A 28 16.75 18.27 -11.19
C ASN A 28 16.74 16.74 -11.14
N TYR A 29 17.90 16.15 -10.91
CA TYR A 29 18.08 14.71 -10.71
C TYR A 29 19.29 14.45 -9.81
N LEU A 30 19.42 13.24 -9.28
CA LEU A 30 20.52 12.87 -8.41
C LEU A 30 21.54 12.03 -9.18
N LEU A 31 22.81 12.40 -9.06
CA LEU A 31 23.94 11.64 -9.58
C LEU A 31 24.59 10.85 -8.44
N SER A 32 24.96 9.59 -8.72
CA SER A 32 25.73 8.78 -7.77
C SER A 32 27.18 9.26 -7.68
N GLU A 33 27.73 9.29 -6.46
CA GLU A 33 29.12 9.71 -6.20
C GLU A 33 30.15 8.69 -6.71
N ASP A 34 29.78 7.41 -6.80
CA ASP A 34 30.66 6.30 -7.20
C ASP A 34 30.52 5.87 -8.67
N GLY A 35 29.66 6.57 -9.42
CA GLY A 35 29.35 6.26 -10.82
C GLY A 35 28.58 4.96 -11.04
N ARG A 36 27.97 4.37 -9.99
CA ARG A 36 27.08 3.21 -10.09
C ARG A 36 25.64 3.63 -9.92
N GLU A 37 24.73 2.91 -10.55
CA GLU A 37 23.29 3.14 -10.36
C GLU A 37 22.89 2.63 -8.99
N VAL A 38 22.29 3.50 -8.17
CA VAL A 38 21.90 3.17 -6.79
C VAL A 38 20.43 3.53 -6.61
N GLU A 39 19.69 2.62 -5.98
CA GLU A 39 18.30 2.82 -5.56
C GLU A 39 18.25 2.70 -4.04
N LEU A 40 17.71 3.73 -3.38
CA LEU A 40 17.58 3.77 -1.92
C LEU A 40 16.12 3.86 -1.50
N TYR A 41 15.75 3.07 -0.49
CA TYR A 41 14.39 2.96 0.06
C TYR A 41 14.16 3.83 1.30
N SER A 42 15.12 4.70 1.65
CA SER A 42 15.09 5.52 2.87
C SER A 42 15.33 6.99 2.54
N VAL A 43 14.94 7.89 3.44
CA VAL A 43 15.28 9.32 3.35
C VAL A 43 16.80 9.50 3.40
N VAL A 44 17.34 10.40 2.57
CA VAL A 44 18.79 10.66 2.51
C VAL A 44 19.06 12.16 2.49
N SER A 45 20.11 12.57 3.20
CA SER A 45 20.68 13.93 3.19
C SER A 45 21.91 14.09 2.29
N LYS A 46 22.26 13.04 1.53
CA LYS A 46 23.47 12.96 0.71
C LYS A 46 23.12 12.52 -0.70
N GLY A 47 23.62 13.29 -1.67
CA GLY A 47 23.50 13.04 -3.10
C GLY A 47 24.09 14.20 -3.89
N MET A 48 24.63 13.95 -5.08
CA MET A 48 25.11 15.03 -5.94
C MET A 48 23.96 15.50 -6.83
N LEU A 49 23.25 16.54 -6.38
CA LEU A 49 22.18 17.13 -7.16
C LEU A 49 22.72 17.76 -8.45
N GLN A 50 22.12 17.37 -9.57
CA GLN A 50 22.35 17.96 -10.87
C GLN A 50 21.13 18.78 -11.29
N SER A 51 21.38 19.87 -12.00
CA SER A 51 20.33 20.73 -12.56
C SER A 51 20.62 21.07 -14.01
N ILE A 52 19.64 20.86 -14.89
CA ILE A 52 19.73 21.21 -16.31
C ILE A 52 18.65 22.24 -16.62
N GLN A 53 19.01 23.29 -17.34
CA GLN A 53 18.05 24.23 -17.92
C GLN A 53 17.81 23.87 -19.38
N VAL A 54 16.56 23.71 -19.77
CA VAL A 54 16.16 23.23 -21.10
C VAL A 54 14.89 23.92 -21.57
N VAL A 55 14.80 24.15 -22.88
CA VAL A 55 13.59 24.70 -23.51
C VAL A 55 12.70 23.53 -23.95
N ALA A 56 11.67 23.25 -23.16
CA ALA A 56 10.76 22.12 -23.36
C ALA A 56 9.43 22.56 -23.98
N GLY A 57 8.83 21.70 -24.81
CA GLY A 57 7.49 21.85 -25.34
C GLY A 57 6.41 21.47 -24.32
N ASN A 58 5.16 21.86 -24.59
CA ASN A 58 4.04 21.59 -23.69
C ASN A 58 3.81 20.09 -23.44
N ASP A 59 4.00 19.24 -24.46
CA ASP A 59 3.81 17.80 -24.32
C ASP A 59 4.87 17.18 -23.39
N GLU A 60 6.11 17.66 -23.44
CA GLU A 60 7.19 17.23 -22.55
C GLU A 60 6.92 17.68 -21.12
N ILE A 61 6.48 18.92 -20.94
CA ILE A 61 6.12 19.47 -19.64
C ILE A 61 4.92 18.72 -19.02
N ALA A 62 3.93 18.33 -19.84
CA ALA A 62 2.78 17.57 -19.36
C ALA A 62 3.18 16.22 -18.73
N TYR A 63 4.21 15.55 -19.27
CA TYR A 63 4.74 14.32 -18.66
C TYR A 63 5.48 14.57 -17.35
N LEU A 64 6.02 15.77 -17.13
CA LEU A 64 6.76 16.09 -15.92
C LEU A 64 5.88 16.64 -14.80
N GLU A 65 4.57 16.80 -14.99
CA GLU A 65 3.73 17.44 -13.98
C GLU A 65 3.71 16.65 -12.65
N GLU A 66 3.82 15.32 -12.69
CA GLU A 66 3.98 14.47 -11.49
C GLU A 66 5.32 14.69 -10.77
N CYS A 67 6.33 15.21 -11.49
CA CYS A 67 7.66 15.52 -10.99
C CYS A 67 7.77 16.98 -10.49
N LYS A 68 6.69 17.76 -10.55
CA LYS A 68 6.76 19.19 -10.30
C LYS A 68 7.13 19.48 -8.85
N TYR A 69 8.17 20.30 -8.70
CA TYR A 69 8.66 20.77 -7.41
C TYR A 69 8.29 22.23 -7.19
N ASP A 70 8.49 23.07 -8.20
CA ASP A 70 8.15 24.49 -8.19
C ASP A 70 7.74 24.92 -9.61
N LYS A 71 7.40 26.20 -9.79
CA LYS A 71 7.09 26.79 -11.08
C LYS A 71 8.24 26.56 -12.07
N ASP A 72 7.92 25.82 -13.13
CA ASP A 72 8.85 25.45 -14.20
C ASP A 72 10.10 24.69 -13.67
N CYS A 73 10.00 24.03 -12.51
CA CYS A 73 11.06 23.26 -11.87
C CYS A 73 10.58 21.85 -11.53
N TYR A 74 11.30 20.83 -11.99
CA TYR A 74 10.86 19.43 -11.95
C TYR A 74 11.96 18.53 -11.40
N ASN A 75 11.62 17.62 -10.48
CA ASN A 75 12.53 16.64 -9.88
C ASN A 75 12.24 15.25 -10.44
N ILE A 76 13.21 14.65 -11.14
CA ILE A 76 13.08 13.30 -11.71
C ILE A 76 13.83 12.33 -10.80
N GLY A 77 13.13 11.29 -10.34
CA GLY A 77 13.71 10.21 -9.55
C GLY A 77 13.65 10.38 -8.03
N PHE A 78 13.11 11.50 -7.51
CA PHE A 78 13.00 11.75 -6.07
C PHE A 78 11.98 12.85 -5.76
N TYR A 79 11.47 12.88 -4.52
CA TYR A 79 10.75 14.01 -3.95
C TYR A 79 11.65 14.77 -2.96
N CYS A 80 11.54 16.11 -2.97
CA CYS A 80 12.28 16.95 -2.02
C CYS A 80 11.42 17.18 -0.76
N ILE A 81 11.97 16.91 0.43
CA ILE A 81 11.27 17.03 1.71
C ILE A 81 11.56 18.36 2.39
N LYS A 82 12.81 18.84 2.33
CA LYS A 82 13.19 20.17 2.85
C LYS A 82 13.81 21.02 1.77
N GLU A 83 13.29 22.24 1.65
CA GLU A 83 13.78 23.26 0.74
C GLU A 83 15.28 23.49 0.90
N PHE A 84 15.92 23.85 -0.22
CA PHE A 84 17.29 24.31 -0.39
C PHE A 84 17.68 25.51 0.49
N MET A 85 17.62 25.39 1.81
CA MET A 85 17.93 26.49 2.72
C MET A 85 18.54 25.98 4.03
N ASN A 86 19.78 25.53 3.95
CA ASN A 86 20.78 25.95 4.93
C ASN A 86 22.04 26.41 4.19
N SER A 87 22.79 27.34 4.78
CA SER A 87 24.03 27.90 4.25
C SER A 87 25.16 26.88 4.06
N MET A 88 24.89 25.61 4.35
CA MET A 88 25.77 24.45 4.22
C MET A 88 25.43 23.57 2.99
N GLY A 89 24.30 23.80 2.31
CA GLY A 89 23.93 23.08 1.08
C GLY A 89 23.34 21.69 1.29
N GLU A 90 22.78 21.39 2.47
CA GLU A 90 22.15 20.10 2.74
C GLU A 90 20.69 20.11 2.24
N PHE A 91 20.29 19.06 1.52
CA PHE A 91 18.92 18.88 1.06
C PHE A 91 18.45 17.46 1.44
N GLU A 92 17.20 17.35 1.88
CA GLU A 92 16.61 16.09 2.35
C GLU A 92 15.59 15.61 1.32
N VAL A 93 15.74 14.37 0.85
CA VAL A 93 14.90 13.79 -0.22
C VAL A 93 14.29 12.47 0.21
N THR A 94 13.12 12.16 -0.34
CA THR A 94 12.46 10.85 -0.25
C THR A 94 12.25 10.26 -1.63
N GLY A 95 11.95 8.96 -1.66
CA GLY A 95 11.73 8.22 -2.88
C GLY A 95 10.42 8.55 -3.57
N ILE A 96 10.34 8.18 -4.85
CA ILE A 96 9.11 8.20 -5.64
C ILE A 96 8.60 6.77 -5.85
N PRO A 97 7.31 6.55 -6.12
CA PRO A 97 6.82 5.23 -6.49
C PRO A 97 7.54 4.73 -7.75
N THR A 98 7.98 3.48 -7.72
CA THR A 98 8.58 2.82 -8.90
C THR A 98 7.91 1.50 -9.27
N GLU A 99 7.18 0.92 -8.32
CA GLU A 99 6.39 -0.30 -8.45
C GLU A 99 5.23 -0.21 -7.46
N TYR A 100 4.05 -0.65 -7.88
CA TYR A 100 2.90 -0.90 -7.00
C TYR A 100 2.76 -2.39 -6.72
N TYR A 101 2.30 -2.77 -5.54
CA TYR A 101 2.13 -4.18 -5.16
C TYR A 101 0.78 -4.53 -4.51
N ASP A 102 0.02 -3.54 -4.01
CA ASP A 102 -1.30 -3.79 -3.41
C ASP A 102 -2.23 -2.58 -3.58
N TYR A 103 -3.52 -2.78 -3.35
CA TYR A 103 -4.54 -1.72 -3.35
C TYR A 103 -5.09 -1.51 -1.93
N ASP A 104 -4.93 -0.30 -1.43
CA ASP A 104 -5.50 0.11 -0.15
C ASP A 104 -6.93 0.63 -0.37
N GLU A 105 -7.92 -0.12 0.15
CA GLU A 105 -9.34 0.24 0.07
C GLU A 105 -9.68 1.49 0.89
N GLU A 106 -8.97 1.75 1.99
CA GLU A 106 -9.19 2.92 2.87
C GLU A 106 -8.69 4.19 2.20
N CYS A 107 -7.46 4.15 1.68
CA CYS A 107 -6.84 5.28 0.99
C CYS A 107 -7.30 5.43 -0.48
N ARG A 108 -7.93 4.39 -1.03
CA ARG A 108 -8.34 4.28 -2.44
C ARG A 108 -7.18 4.53 -3.41
N CYS A 109 -6.02 3.99 -3.08
CA CYS A 109 -4.81 4.14 -3.86
C CYS A 109 -4.00 2.84 -3.88
N CYS A 110 -3.16 2.70 -4.91
CA CYS A 110 -2.19 1.62 -4.93
C CYS A 110 -1.04 1.96 -3.98
N THR A 111 -0.65 0.98 -3.16
CA THR A 111 0.53 1.05 -2.30
C THR A 111 1.72 0.46 -3.06
N GLY A 112 2.89 1.04 -2.81
CA GLY A 112 4.09 0.76 -3.59
C GLY A 112 5.37 1.13 -2.86
N ASN A 113 6.49 0.71 -3.42
CA ASN A 113 7.80 1.02 -2.88
C ASN A 113 8.21 2.43 -3.32
N LEU A 114 8.61 3.25 -2.35
CA LEU A 114 9.24 4.53 -2.61
C LEU A 114 10.75 4.35 -2.78
N VAL A 115 11.26 4.78 -3.93
CA VAL A 115 12.67 4.62 -4.31
C VAL A 115 13.25 5.95 -4.73
N ILE A 116 14.42 6.29 -4.21
CA ILE A 116 15.23 7.41 -4.67
C ILE A 116 16.14 6.89 -5.78
N LYS A 117 16.08 7.53 -6.95
CA LYS A 117 16.90 7.17 -8.10
C LYS A 117 18.17 8.02 -8.19
N PHE A 118 19.32 7.35 -8.08
CA PHE A 118 20.62 7.93 -8.43
C PHE A 118 21.06 7.44 -9.81
N PHE A 119 21.30 8.37 -10.72
CA PHE A 119 21.83 8.08 -12.04
C PHE A 119 23.34 7.86 -11.96
N SER A 120 23.87 6.93 -12.75
CA SER A 120 25.29 6.54 -12.72
C SER A 120 26.22 7.53 -13.44
N LYS A 121 25.67 8.37 -14.31
CA LYS A 121 26.40 9.34 -15.12
C LYS A 121 25.56 10.61 -15.31
N PRO A 122 26.16 11.75 -15.69
CA PRO A 122 25.41 12.91 -16.13
C PRO A 122 24.45 12.53 -17.26
N MET A 123 23.19 12.94 -17.13
CA MET A 123 22.11 12.58 -18.04
C MET A 123 21.73 13.77 -18.92
N THR A 124 21.31 13.52 -20.16
CA THR A 124 20.64 14.55 -20.97
C THR A 124 19.16 14.68 -20.58
N PHE A 125 18.52 15.77 -21.01
CA PHE A 125 17.08 15.95 -20.78
C PHE A 125 16.25 14.83 -21.42
N GLU A 126 16.61 14.40 -22.64
CA GLU A 126 15.92 13.33 -23.35
C GLU A 126 16.06 11.98 -22.65
N GLU A 127 17.25 11.67 -22.09
CA GLU A 127 17.46 10.46 -21.32
C GLU A 127 16.60 10.45 -20.04
N LEU A 128 16.56 11.58 -19.31
CA LEU A 128 15.72 11.74 -18.10
C LEU A 128 14.23 11.63 -18.41
N LEU A 129 13.78 12.29 -19.48
CA LEU A 129 12.38 12.27 -19.91
C LEU A 129 11.95 10.87 -20.36
N SER A 130 12.84 10.15 -21.06
CA SER A 130 12.59 8.75 -21.44
C SER A 130 12.47 7.85 -20.22
N TRP A 131 13.34 8.03 -19.22
CA TRP A 131 13.28 7.27 -17.98
C TRP A 131 11.95 7.48 -17.26
N GLU A 132 11.54 8.75 -17.09
CA GLU A 132 10.31 9.11 -16.40
C GLU A 132 9.06 8.59 -17.12
N ARG A 133 9.03 8.66 -18.46
CA ARG A 133 7.94 8.06 -19.25
C ARG A 133 7.84 6.54 -19.06
N ASN A 134 8.97 5.85 -19.03
CA ASN A 134 8.99 4.41 -18.79
C ASN A 134 8.51 4.07 -17.38
N ARG A 135 8.92 4.85 -16.36
CA ARG A 135 8.44 4.70 -14.98
C ARG A 135 6.93 4.85 -14.90
N GLN A 136 6.37 5.95 -15.41
CA GLN A 136 4.92 6.20 -15.40
C GLN A 136 4.14 5.14 -16.18
N THR A 137 4.68 4.65 -17.30
CA THR A 137 4.03 3.60 -18.09
C THR A 137 3.94 2.29 -17.31
N ARG A 138 5.02 1.89 -16.63
CA ARG A 138 5.00 0.70 -15.76
C ARG A 138 4.01 0.85 -14.62
N LEU A 139 4.04 1.99 -13.91
CA LEU A 139 3.12 2.22 -12.79
C LEU A 139 1.65 2.18 -13.20
N LYS A 140 1.30 2.72 -14.38
CA LYS A 140 -0.07 2.63 -14.90
C LYS A 140 -0.47 1.19 -15.23
N GLN A 141 0.46 0.37 -15.69
CA GLN A 141 0.23 -1.05 -15.92
C GLN A 141 0.05 -1.79 -14.60
N ASP A 142 0.93 -1.55 -13.63
CA ASP A 142 0.86 -2.14 -12.29
C ASP A 142 -0.47 -1.79 -11.60
N GLU A 143 -0.84 -0.51 -11.60
CA GLU A 143 -2.11 -0.01 -11.05
C GLU A 143 -3.32 -0.71 -11.72
N GLY A 144 -3.34 -0.82 -13.05
CA GLY A 144 -4.40 -1.51 -13.76
C GLY A 144 -4.51 -2.99 -13.38
N ASN A 145 -3.38 -3.68 -13.27
CA ASN A 145 -3.33 -5.10 -12.90
C ASN A 145 -3.79 -5.32 -11.45
N ILE A 146 -3.31 -4.49 -10.52
CA ILE A 146 -3.64 -4.56 -9.10
C ILE A 146 -5.12 -4.26 -8.88
N LEU A 147 -5.65 -3.20 -9.51
CA LEU A 147 -7.09 -2.87 -9.43
C LEU A 147 -7.96 -4.00 -9.97
N GLN A 148 -7.56 -4.60 -11.08
CA GLN A 148 -8.27 -5.74 -11.65
C GLN A 148 -8.26 -6.95 -10.70
N ASP A 149 -7.11 -7.32 -10.16
CA ASP A 149 -6.97 -8.43 -9.21
C ASP A 149 -7.78 -8.17 -7.93
N TYR A 150 -7.69 -6.95 -7.38
CA TYR A 150 -8.48 -6.51 -6.23
C TYR A 150 -9.99 -6.65 -6.50
N CYS A 151 -10.47 -6.16 -7.65
CA CYS A 151 -11.90 -6.25 -7.99
C CYS A 151 -12.38 -7.69 -8.12
N LEU A 152 -11.56 -8.58 -8.70
CA LEU A 152 -11.87 -10.01 -8.80
C LEU A 152 -11.94 -10.67 -7.42
N LYS A 153 -10.94 -10.42 -6.56
CA LYS A 153 -10.93 -10.92 -5.18
C LYS A 153 -12.12 -10.41 -4.37
N LYS A 154 -12.44 -9.11 -4.46
CA LYS A 154 -13.60 -8.51 -3.77
C LYS A 154 -14.92 -9.09 -4.27
N PHE A 155 -15.03 -9.38 -5.57
CA PHE A 155 -16.22 -10.00 -6.14
C PHE A 155 -16.45 -11.43 -5.63
N GLU A 156 -15.40 -12.26 -5.61
CA GLU A 156 -15.49 -13.62 -5.06
C GLU A 156 -15.76 -13.60 -3.55
N TRP A 157 -15.11 -12.70 -2.81
CA TRP A 157 -15.40 -12.44 -1.40
C TRP A 157 -16.87 -12.13 -1.16
N ASN A 158 -17.44 -11.20 -1.93
CA ASN A 158 -18.84 -10.80 -1.78
C ASN A 158 -19.81 -11.95 -2.10
N LYS A 159 -19.48 -12.82 -3.07
CA LYS A 159 -20.29 -14.02 -3.37
C LYS A 159 -20.28 -15.00 -2.20
N GLU A 160 -19.10 -15.32 -1.70
CA GLU A 160 -18.95 -16.23 -0.56
C GLU A 160 -19.70 -15.68 0.65
N MET A 161 -19.55 -14.38 0.94
CA MET A 161 -20.25 -13.70 2.01
C MET A 161 -21.77 -13.78 1.87
N ILE A 162 -22.32 -13.56 0.66
CA ILE A 162 -23.78 -13.71 0.44
C ILE A 162 -24.25 -15.12 0.76
N ILE A 163 -23.55 -16.14 0.24
CA ILE A 163 -23.93 -17.55 0.41
C ILE A 163 -23.91 -17.91 1.90
N TRP A 164 -22.80 -17.60 2.57
CA TRP A 164 -22.61 -17.90 3.98
C TRP A 164 -23.61 -17.14 4.86
N THR A 165 -23.81 -15.84 4.61
CA THR A 165 -24.75 -14.99 5.36
C THR A 165 -26.17 -15.51 5.24
N LYS A 166 -26.57 -16.00 4.07
CA LYS A 166 -27.91 -16.57 3.87
C LYS A 166 -28.16 -17.76 4.79
N GLU A 167 -27.17 -18.64 4.91
CA GLU A 167 -27.29 -19.89 5.67
C GLU A 167 -27.08 -19.69 7.18
N TYR A 168 -26.07 -18.91 7.56
CA TYR A 168 -25.58 -18.84 8.95
C TYR A 168 -25.64 -17.45 9.58
N GLY A 169 -25.71 -16.40 8.78
CA GLY A 169 -25.64 -15.02 9.25
C GLY A 169 -26.82 -14.61 10.13
N SER A 170 -26.55 -13.72 11.07
CA SER A 170 -27.56 -13.08 11.91
C SER A 170 -28.52 -12.21 11.10
N ASN A 171 -29.66 -11.83 11.70
CA ASN A 171 -30.56 -10.86 11.07
C ASN A 171 -29.89 -9.50 10.85
N SER A 172 -28.96 -9.11 11.73
CA SER A 172 -28.20 -7.86 11.59
C SER A 172 -27.35 -7.90 10.33
N LEU A 173 -26.58 -8.98 10.11
CA LEU A 173 -25.75 -9.13 8.92
C LEU A 173 -26.59 -9.26 7.65
N LYS A 174 -27.70 -10.01 7.69
CA LYS A 174 -28.64 -10.15 6.57
C LYS A 174 -29.28 -8.84 6.11
N ASN A 175 -29.42 -7.87 7.01
CA ASN A 175 -30.01 -6.56 6.72
C ASN A 175 -28.99 -5.54 6.17
N LEU A 176 -27.69 -5.83 6.22
CA LEU A 176 -26.66 -4.95 5.68
C LEU A 176 -26.48 -5.15 4.17
N SER A 177 -26.09 -4.07 3.48
CA SER A 177 -25.59 -4.21 2.11
C SER A 177 -24.22 -4.88 2.16
N ASN A 178 -24.09 -5.99 1.43
CA ASN A 178 -22.88 -6.80 1.34
C ASN A 178 -21.68 -6.06 0.69
N THR A 179 -21.86 -4.82 0.25
CA THR A 179 -20.82 -3.96 -0.33
C THR A 179 -20.22 -2.99 0.68
N THR A 180 -20.62 -3.05 1.95
CA THR A 180 -20.18 -2.10 2.98
C THR A 180 -19.08 -2.70 3.84
N SER A 181 -18.14 -1.87 4.29
CA SER A 181 -17.09 -2.28 5.24
C SER A 181 -17.68 -2.83 6.54
N GLN A 182 -18.83 -2.33 6.97
CA GLN A 182 -19.54 -2.83 8.14
C GLN A 182 -20.05 -4.27 7.95
N ALA A 183 -20.52 -4.62 6.73
CA ALA A 183 -20.90 -5.99 6.42
C ALA A 183 -19.68 -6.91 6.44
N ASP A 184 -18.54 -6.48 5.88
CA ASP A 184 -17.30 -7.25 5.92
C ASP A 184 -16.84 -7.55 7.35
N ILE A 185 -16.81 -6.52 8.21
CA ILE A 185 -16.40 -6.67 9.62
C ILE A 185 -17.32 -7.66 10.35
N LEU A 186 -18.64 -7.47 10.24
CA LEU A 186 -19.61 -8.30 10.95
C LEU A 186 -19.61 -9.74 10.42
N TYR A 187 -19.44 -9.92 9.11
CA TYR A 187 -19.29 -11.24 8.50
C TYR A 187 -18.07 -12.00 9.02
N ILE A 188 -16.91 -11.35 9.05
CA ILE A 188 -15.67 -11.98 9.56
C ILE A 188 -15.87 -12.40 11.02
N TYR A 189 -16.47 -11.52 11.83
CA TYR A 189 -16.76 -11.78 13.25
C TYR A 189 -17.72 -12.95 13.46
N GLU A 190 -18.91 -12.91 12.86
CA GLU A 190 -19.91 -13.96 13.01
C GLU A 190 -19.41 -15.32 12.50
N ARG A 191 -18.62 -15.31 11.42
CA ARG A 191 -18.02 -16.52 10.86
C ARG A 191 -16.94 -17.09 11.77
N ALA A 192 -16.07 -16.25 12.32
CA ALA A 192 -15.03 -16.69 13.25
C ALA A 192 -15.64 -17.32 14.51
N GLN A 193 -16.67 -16.68 15.09
CA GLN A 193 -17.36 -17.21 16.26
C GLN A 193 -18.03 -18.58 16.01
N ARG A 194 -18.51 -18.81 14.78
CA ARG A 194 -19.17 -20.05 14.40
C ARG A 194 -18.18 -21.17 14.09
N GLU A 195 -17.16 -20.89 13.30
CA GLU A 195 -16.18 -21.88 12.85
C GLU A 195 -15.16 -22.21 13.94
N LEU A 196 -14.76 -21.20 14.71
CA LEU A 196 -13.67 -21.28 15.69
C LEU A 196 -14.12 -20.66 17.03
N PRO A 197 -15.04 -21.29 17.76
CA PRO A 197 -15.48 -20.78 19.06
C PRO A 197 -14.30 -20.58 20.02
N GLY A 198 -14.27 -19.42 20.70
CA GLY A 198 -13.20 -19.04 21.61
C GLY A 198 -12.00 -18.35 20.96
N PHE A 199 -12.00 -18.18 19.64
CA PHE A 199 -11.05 -17.30 18.96
C PHE A 199 -11.57 -15.86 18.88
N GLU A 200 -10.66 -14.92 19.07
CA GLU A 200 -10.86 -13.49 18.90
C GLU A 200 -10.10 -12.99 17.68
N ILE A 201 -10.70 -12.04 16.95
CA ILE A 201 -10.04 -11.37 15.82
C ILE A 201 -9.11 -10.30 16.39
N ILE A 202 -7.83 -10.37 16.03
CA ILE A 202 -6.86 -9.34 16.38
C ILE A 202 -6.91 -8.24 15.31
N PRO A 203 -7.17 -6.97 15.69
CA PRO A 203 -7.02 -5.84 14.79
C PRO A 203 -5.60 -5.76 14.24
N ARG A 204 -5.44 -5.40 12.96
CA ARG A 204 -4.10 -5.32 12.33
C ARG A 204 -3.17 -4.31 13.02
N GLU A 205 -3.74 -3.32 13.67
CA GLU A 205 -3.03 -2.30 14.46
C GLU A 205 -2.45 -2.87 15.77
N TRP A 206 -2.99 -3.98 16.27
CA TRP A 206 -2.55 -4.62 17.51
C TRP A 206 -1.39 -5.60 17.31
N PHE A 207 -0.87 -5.75 16.08
CA PHE A 207 0.38 -6.48 15.83
C PHE A 207 1.63 -5.82 16.45
N GLU A 208 1.47 -4.71 17.17
CA GLU A 208 2.48 -4.17 18.08
C GLU A 208 2.70 -5.03 19.33
N TYR A 209 2.03 -6.18 19.49
CA TYR A 209 2.43 -7.17 20.51
C TYR A 209 3.91 -7.55 20.30
N LYS A 210 4.75 -7.23 21.29
CA LYS A 210 6.15 -7.68 21.33
C LYS A 210 6.18 -9.21 21.38
N VAL A 211 6.36 -9.84 20.22
CA VAL A 211 6.59 -11.28 20.12
C VAL A 211 7.86 -11.61 20.93
N LEU A 212 7.70 -12.42 21.98
CA LEU A 212 8.82 -12.87 22.79
C LEU A 212 9.59 -13.94 22.01
N ASN A 213 10.70 -13.53 21.38
CA ASN A 213 11.56 -14.44 20.62
C ASN A 213 12.34 -15.44 21.48
N THR A 214 12.28 -15.33 22.82
CA THR A 214 13.11 -16.16 23.70
C THR A 214 12.42 -16.49 25.01
N GLY A 215 12.33 -17.79 25.28
CA GLY A 215 11.93 -18.37 26.56
C GLY A 215 10.88 -19.45 26.35
N ALA A 216 11.21 -20.70 26.68
CA ALA A 216 10.21 -21.75 26.80
C ALA A 216 9.24 -21.35 27.92
N ILE A 217 8.13 -20.72 27.56
CA ILE A 217 7.00 -20.57 28.47
C ILE A 217 6.48 -21.99 28.70
N ASN A 218 6.31 -22.36 29.97
CA ASN A 218 5.78 -23.66 30.32
C ASN A 218 4.29 -23.66 29.97
N ILE A 219 3.94 -24.22 28.82
CA ILE A 219 2.56 -24.29 28.34
C ILE A 219 1.87 -25.46 29.05
N PRO A 220 0.82 -25.21 29.85
CA PRO A 220 0.06 -26.29 30.49
C PRO A 220 -0.57 -27.20 29.44
N ASN A 221 -0.58 -28.52 29.66
CA ASN A 221 -1.25 -29.48 28.78
C ASN A 221 -0.83 -29.40 27.30
N ILE A 222 0.47 -29.21 27.03
CA ILE A 222 1.02 -29.03 25.67
C ILE A 222 0.55 -30.12 24.68
N ASP A 223 0.47 -31.39 25.07
CA ASP A 223 0.03 -32.48 24.20
C ASP A 223 -1.44 -32.31 23.73
N ALA A 224 -2.30 -31.79 24.61
CA ALA A 224 -3.70 -31.53 24.28
C ALA A 224 -3.83 -30.32 23.32
N ILE A 225 -3.03 -29.29 23.55
CA ILE A 225 -2.98 -28.09 22.69
C ILE A 225 -2.40 -28.43 21.32
N GLU A 226 -1.36 -29.26 21.25
CA GLU A 226 -0.83 -29.75 19.99
C GLU A 226 -1.87 -30.57 19.23
N ALA A 227 -2.65 -31.42 19.91
CA ALA A 227 -3.75 -32.16 19.28
C ALA A 227 -4.83 -31.21 18.72
N GLU A 228 -5.20 -30.16 19.47
CA GLU A 228 -6.13 -29.13 19.03
C GLU A 228 -5.61 -28.38 17.79
N ILE A 229 -4.33 -27.98 17.78
CA ILE A 229 -3.68 -27.33 16.63
C ILE A 229 -3.68 -28.24 15.39
N GLN A 230 -3.42 -29.53 15.57
CA GLN A 230 -3.46 -30.48 14.45
C GLN A 230 -4.88 -30.61 13.88
N GLU A 231 -5.92 -30.48 14.71
CA GLU A 231 -7.30 -30.48 14.23
C GLU A 231 -7.58 -29.25 13.35
N TYR A 232 -7.14 -28.05 13.77
CA TYR A 232 -7.24 -26.84 12.95
C TYR A 232 -6.46 -26.95 11.64
N ARG A 233 -5.25 -27.52 11.66
CA ARG A 233 -4.45 -27.75 10.45
C ARG A 233 -5.11 -28.72 9.47
N LYS A 234 -5.78 -29.78 9.97
CA LYS A 234 -6.56 -30.69 9.12
C LYS A 234 -7.75 -29.98 8.45
N GLN A 235 -8.31 -28.98 9.10
CA GLN A 235 -9.38 -28.13 8.55
C GLN A 235 -8.86 -27.07 7.57
N GLY A 236 -7.53 -26.97 7.40
CA GLY A 236 -6.88 -26.07 6.45
C GLY A 236 -6.41 -24.74 7.04
N TYR A 237 -6.49 -24.56 8.36
CA TYR A 237 -6.01 -23.35 9.03
C TYR A 237 -4.51 -23.43 9.33
N ASP A 238 -3.81 -22.30 9.19
CA ASP A 238 -2.40 -22.18 9.60
C ASP A 238 -2.30 -21.88 11.10
N ALA A 239 -2.60 -22.90 11.91
CA ALA A 239 -2.59 -22.82 13.36
C ALA A 239 -1.16 -23.03 13.91
N SER A 240 -0.73 -22.17 14.83
CA SER A 240 0.56 -22.27 15.53
C SER A 240 0.45 -21.73 16.96
N ILE A 241 1.45 -22.02 17.80
CA ILE A 241 1.56 -21.38 19.12
C ILE A 241 2.43 -20.14 18.99
N LYS A 242 1.99 -19.03 19.58
CA LYS A 242 2.80 -17.82 19.74
C LYS A 242 2.83 -17.42 21.21
N ASN A 243 3.91 -16.74 21.58
CA ASN A 243 4.09 -16.17 22.91
C ASN A 243 4.15 -14.64 22.79
N LEU A 244 3.26 -13.96 23.49
CA LEU A 244 3.07 -12.50 23.39
C LEU A 244 3.20 -11.87 24.77
N ILE A 245 3.45 -10.56 24.83
CA ILE A 245 3.25 -9.76 26.03
C ILE A 245 1.84 -9.20 25.98
N ASN A 246 1.02 -9.44 27.00
CA ASN A 246 -0.23 -8.73 27.17
C ASN A 246 0.06 -7.31 27.67
N ASP A 247 -0.21 -6.28 26.86
CA ASP A 247 0.05 -4.88 27.19
C ASP A 247 -0.73 -4.38 28.43
N GLU A 248 -1.89 -4.98 28.74
CA GLU A 248 -2.66 -4.60 29.92
C GLU A 248 -2.06 -5.14 31.23
N GLU A 249 -1.38 -6.29 31.16
CA GLU A 249 -0.88 -7.00 32.33
C GLU A 249 0.65 -6.98 32.46
N ASP A 250 1.36 -6.54 31.41
CA ASP A 250 2.82 -6.64 31.24
C ASP A 250 3.33 -8.07 31.54
N LYS A 251 2.59 -9.08 31.05
CA LYS A 251 2.86 -10.49 31.30
C LYS A 251 2.94 -11.30 30.01
N PRO A 252 3.81 -12.32 29.96
CA PRO A 252 3.83 -13.27 28.87
C PRO A 252 2.56 -14.12 28.89
N ILE A 253 1.90 -14.22 27.74
CA ILE A 253 0.78 -15.13 27.49
C ILE A 253 1.13 -16.09 26.35
N SER A 254 0.58 -17.30 26.41
CA SER A 254 0.63 -18.25 25.29
C SER A 254 -0.72 -18.34 24.62
N VAL A 255 -0.71 -18.40 23.30
CA VAL A 255 -1.91 -18.26 22.46
C VAL A 255 -1.82 -19.21 21.28
N ILE A 256 -2.94 -19.83 20.93
CA ILE A 256 -3.11 -20.47 19.63
C ILE A 256 -3.40 -19.36 18.63
N PHE A 257 -2.58 -19.26 17.61
CA PHE A 257 -2.64 -18.28 16.53
C PHE A 257 -3.08 -18.96 15.25
N ILE A 258 -4.08 -18.41 14.57
CA ILE A 258 -4.40 -18.74 13.18
C ILE A 258 -4.04 -17.53 12.34
N GLU A 259 -2.98 -17.69 11.55
CA GLU A 259 -2.57 -16.68 10.58
C GLU A 259 -3.46 -16.76 9.34
N ASN A 260 -3.72 -15.60 8.73
CA ASN A 260 -4.39 -15.51 7.43
C ASN A 260 -5.84 -16.07 7.38
N TYR A 261 -6.60 -16.00 8.47
CA TYR A 261 -8.02 -16.33 8.49
C TYR A 261 -8.79 -15.46 7.48
N LEU A 262 -9.50 -16.12 6.57
CA LEU A 262 -10.18 -15.49 5.43
C LEU A 262 -9.25 -14.58 4.60
N GLY A 263 -7.97 -14.96 4.47
CA GLY A 263 -7.01 -14.34 3.57
C GLY A 263 -6.38 -13.02 4.04
N LYS A 264 -6.75 -12.50 5.23
CA LYS A 264 -6.17 -11.25 5.74
C LYS A 264 -6.22 -11.05 7.26
N ASN A 265 -7.03 -11.81 7.98
CA ASN A 265 -7.24 -11.61 9.41
C ASN A 265 -6.37 -12.57 10.21
N THR A 266 -6.10 -12.21 11.46
CA THR A 266 -5.44 -13.11 12.40
C THR A 266 -6.34 -13.32 13.59
N LEU A 267 -6.42 -14.57 14.00
CA LEU A 267 -7.22 -14.98 15.15
C LEU A 267 -6.29 -15.46 16.25
N MET A 268 -6.65 -15.15 17.49
CA MET A 268 -6.02 -15.75 18.66
C MET A 268 -7.03 -16.39 19.59
N LYS A 269 -6.58 -17.45 20.25
CA LYS A 269 -7.24 -18.03 21.42
C LYS A 269 -6.22 -18.13 22.54
N ARG A 270 -6.53 -17.55 23.70
CA ARG A 270 -5.67 -17.65 24.89
C ARG A 270 -5.62 -19.10 25.36
N ILE A 271 -4.43 -19.56 25.74
CA ILE A 271 -4.22 -20.89 26.30
C ILE A 271 -4.53 -20.92 27.81
N ASP A 272 -4.75 -19.74 28.40
CA ASP A 272 -4.93 -19.55 29.85
C ASP A 272 -6.30 -20.00 30.40
N GLU A 273 -7.17 -20.63 29.59
CA GLU A 273 -8.56 -20.96 29.98
C GLU A 273 -8.98 -22.42 29.73
N LEU A 274 -8.07 -23.39 29.82
CA LEU A 274 -8.49 -24.80 29.88
C LEU A 274 -8.18 -25.44 31.25
N ILE A 275 -9.24 -25.44 32.06
CA ILE A 275 -9.56 -26.18 33.31
C ILE A 275 -9.32 -25.42 34.62
#